data_AF-A0A078AM28-F1
#
_entry.id   AF-A0A078AM28-F1
#
_cell.length_a   1.000
_cell.length_b   1.000
_cell.length_c   1.000
_cell.angle_alpha   90.00
_cell.angle_beta   90.00
_cell.angle_gamma   90.00
#
_symmetry.space_group_name_H-M   'P 1'
#
loop_
_entity.id
_entity.type
_entity.pdbx_description
1 polymer ?
#
loop_
_entity_poly.entity_id
_entity_poly.type
_entity_poly.pdbx_seq_one_letter_code
_entity_poly.pdbx_strand_id
1 'polypeptide(L)'
;MSINLDEFKQTKRELKSTSNELSDMFDAIEEEKNIDKKVQSLAELRMMVGKAEKLLIQLETQWENLSSSNKGAYKSKMTNLRSEYEQSRLKYKKIESQTGSQQNKNILANKKSDYDQREEEIRQRLLNGVGELYTQEAQLENTKKMGTETAQILRVANKDLRDQRDILINVDEKNQQIRQDLVAGDKIVVSMTRREYIYRIAIHITIVLLLMAIIALLIRKLVK
;
A
#
# COMPACT_ATOMS: atom_id res chain seq x y z
N MET A 1 -4.42 -21.83 5.39
CA MET A 1 -3.56 -21.86 4.19
C MET A 1 -2.26 -21.16 4.54
N SER A 2 -1.23 -21.90 4.96
CA SER A 2 0.10 -21.33 5.20
C SER A 2 0.77 -21.15 3.84
N ILE A 3 0.91 -19.91 3.37
CA ILE A 3 1.70 -19.65 2.15
C ILE A 3 3.13 -20.12 2.39
N ASN A 4 3.65 -20.86 1.42
CA ASN A 4 5.00 -21.38 1.47
C ASN A 4 5.96 -20.20 1.20
N LEU A 5 6.87 -19.91 2.14
CA LEU A 5 7.85 -18.81 2.03
C LEU A 5 8.66 -18.89 0.73
N ASP A 6 8.76 -20.08 0.14
CA ASP A 6 9.45 -20.34 -1.11
C ASP A 6 8.72 -19.80 -2.33
N GLU A 7 7.38 -19.80 -2.35
CA GLU A 7 6.58 -19.22 -3.41
C GLU A 7 6.77 -17.69 -3.45
N PHE A 8 6.75 -17.05 -2.28
CA PHE A 8 7.06 -15.62 -2.14
C PHE A 8 8.46 -15.27 -2.66
N LYS A 9 9.47 -16.09 -2.34
CA LYS A 9 10.84 -15.90 -2.83
C LYS A 9 10.93 -16.08 -4.35
N GLN A 10 10.17 -17.00 -4.92
CA GLN A 10 10.12 -17.23 -6.36
C GLN A 10 9.51 -16.03 -7.09
N THR A 11 8.31 -15.58 -6.71
CA THR A 11 7.64 -14.40 -7.28
C THR A 11 8.56 -13.18 -7.21
N LYS A 12 9.27 -12.99 -6.10
CA LYS A 12 10.24 -11.91 -5.94
C LYS A 12 11.40 -11.99 -6.94
N ARG A 13 11.95 -13.19 -7.20
CA ARG A 13 13.03 -13.37 -8.18
C ARG A 13 12.54 -13.07 -9.59
N GLU A 14 11.33 -13.52 -9.93
CA GLU A 14 10.70 -13.27 -11.22
C GLU A 14 10.40 -11.78 -11.44
N LEU A 15 9.92 -11.07 -10.42
CA LEU A 15 9.74 -9.62 -10.48
C LEU A 15 11.08 -8.90 -10.71
N LYS A 16 12.16 -9.34 -10.04
CA LYS A 16 13.48 -8.76 -10.22
C LYS A 16 14.05 -9.01 -11.62
N SER A 17 13.88 -10.21 -12.18
CA SER A 17 14.27 -10.50 -13.58
C SER A 17 13.51 -9.59 -14.54
N THR A 18 12.19 -9.51 -14.37
CA THR A 18 11.31 -8.66 -15.19
C THR A 18 11.69 -7.18 -15.08
N SER A 19 12.11 -6.72 -13.91
CA SER A 19 12.58 -5.34 -13.72
C SER A 19 13.90 -5.04 -14.44
N ASN A 20 14.82 -6.01 -14.48
CA ASN A 20 16.07 -5.86 -15.23
C ASN A 20 15.78 -5.84 -16.73
N GLU A 21 14.96 -6.78 -17.22
CA GLU A 21 14.51 -6.81 -18.62
C GLU A 21 13.80 -5.52 -19.02
N LEU A 22 12.96 -4.95 -18.14
CA LEU A 22 12.34 -3.64 -18.36
C LEU A 22 13.39 -2.52 -18.50
N SER A 23 14.43 -2.52 -17.67
CA SER A 23 15.51 -1.54 -17.76
C SER A 23 16.23 -1.62 -19.11
N ASP A 24 16.58 -2.83 -19.55
CA ASP A 24 17.26 -3.05 -20.83
C ASP A 24 16.38 -2.60 -22.01
N MET A 25 15.07 -2.85 -21.94
CA MET A 25 14.12 -2.37 -22.96
C MET A 25 13.97 -0.84 -22.96
N PHE A 26 14.03 -0.18 -21.79
CA PHE A 26 14.02 1.28 -21.72
C PHE A 26 15.22 1.88 -22.44
N ASP A 27 16.41 1.34 -22.18
CA ASP A 27 17.65 1.82 -22.80
C ASP A 27 17.62 1.60 -24.32
N ALA A 28 17.15 0.42 -24.78
CA ALA A 28 16.99 0.13 -26.20
C ALA A 28 16.00 1.07 -26.91
N ILE A 29 14.88 1.42 -26.26
CA ILE A 29 13.87 2.33 -26.83
C ILE A 29 14.40 3.77 -26.87
N GLU A 30 15.20 4.20 -25.90
CA GLU A 30 15.81 5.53 -25.94
C GLU A 30 16.81 5.67 -27.12
N GLU A 31 17.57 4.61 -27.43
CA GLU A 31 18.54 4.59 -28.53
C GLU A 31 17.92 4.44 -29.93
N GLU A 32 16.74 3.82 -30.05
CA GLU A 32 16.10 3.55 -31.33
C GLU A 32 15.66 4.86 -32.03
N LYS A 33 16.11 5.11 -33.26
CA LYS A 33 15.76 6.35 -34.00
C LYS A 33 14.52 6.20 -34.88
N ASN A 34 14.12 4.97 -35.19
CA ASN A 34 12.97 4.71 -36.05
C ASN A 34 11.65 4.72 -35.24
N ILE A 35 10.69 5.54 -35.66
CA ILE A 35 9.42 5.75 -34.96
C ILE A 35 8.55 4.49 -35.00
N ASP A 36 8.52 3.75 -36.11
CA ASP A 36 7.68 2.55 -36.23
C ASP A 36 8.20 1.41 -35.33
N LYS A 37 9.53 1.25 -35.27
CA LYS A 37 10.17 0.32 -34.34
C LYS A 37 9.98 0.73 -32.88
N LYS A 38 10.00 2.03 -32.58
CA LYS A 38 9.68 2.56 -31.25
C LYS A 38 8.26 2.24 -30.83
N VAL A 39 7.28 2.36 -31.73
CA VAL A 39 5.88 2.04 -31.45
C VAL A 39 5.70 0.53 -31.18
N GLN A 40 6.35 -0.33 -31.96
CA GLN A 40 6.32 -1.77 -31.71
C GLN A 40 6.96 -2.14 -30.36
N SER A 41 8.14 -1.59 -30.08
CA SER A 41 8.86 -1.81 -28.83
C SER A 41 8.09 -1.25 -27.62
N LEU A 42 7.33 -0.16 -27.80
CA LEU A 42 6.42 0.37 -26.79
C LEU A 42 5.26 -0.56 -26.46
N ALA A 43 4.72 -1.27 -27.46
CA ALA A 43 3.68 -2.27 -27.22
C ALA A 43 4.22 -3.43 -26.38
N GLU A 44 5.44 -3.90 -26.68
CA GLU A 44 6.12 -4.95 -25.90
C GLU A 44 6.45 -4.46 -24.48
N LEU A 45 6.95 -3.22 -24.35
CA LEU A 45 7.22 -2.58 -23.07
C LEU A 45 5.94 -2.46 -22.23
N ARG A 46 4.80 -2.10 -22.84
CA ARG A 46 3.50 -2.06 -22.17
C ARG A 46 3.10 -3.41 -21.60
N MET A 47 3.30 -4.50 -22.37
CA MET A 47 3.04 -5.85 -21.87
C MET A 47 3.93 -6.20 -20.68
N MET A 48 5.23 -5.86 -20.75
CA MET A 48 6.18 -6.11 -19.68
C MET A 48 5.91 -5.30 -18.41
N VAL A 49 5.52 -4.02 -18.55
CA VAL A 49 5.08 -3.19 -17.41
C VAL A 49 3.82 -3.80 -16.78
N GLY A 50 2.86 -4.26 -17.58
CA GLY A 50 1.67 -4.94 -17.07
C GLY A 50 1.97 -6.29 -16.40
N LYS A 51 2.98 -7.03 -16.88
CA LYS A 51 3.46 -8.26 -16.23
C LYS A 51 4.10 -7.95 -14.88
N ALA A 52 4.95 -6.91 -14.81
CA ALA A 52 5.55 -6.46 -13.57
C ALA A 52 4.49 -5.99 -12.54
N GLU A 53 3.44 -5.31 -13.00
CA GLU A 53 2.31 -4.91 -12.14
C GLU A 53 1.59 -6.12 -11.53
N LYS A 54 1.28 -7.14 -12.34
CA LYS A 54 0.65 -8.38 -11.86
C LYS A 54 1.53 -9.10 -10.85
N LEU A 55 2.83 -9.22 -11.12
CA LEU A 55 3.78 -9.84 -10.20
C LEU A 55 3.92 -9.06 -8.89
N LEU A 56 3.90 -7.72 -8.94
CA LEU A 56 3.92 -6.88 -7.75
C LEU A 56 2.67 -7.09 -6.90
N ILE A 57 1.48 -7.10 -7.49
CA ILE A 57 0.21 -7.35 -6.79
C ILE A 57 0.20 -8.74 -6.15
N GLN A 58 0.64 -9.76 -6.89
CA GLN A 58 0.77 -11.12 -6.37
C GLN A 58 1.74 -11.17 -5.18
N LEU A 59 2.87 -10.47 -5.27
CA LEU A 59 3.85 -10.38 -4.19
C LEU A 59 3.30 -9.63 -2.96
N GLU A 60 2.51 -8.56 -3.15
CA GLU A 60 1.83 -7.82 -2.08
C GLU A 60 0.82 -8.72 -1.35
N THR A 61 0.00 -9.46 -2.09
CA THR A 61 -0.97 -10.40 -1.52
C THR A 61 -0.25 -11.54 -0.78
N GLN A 62 0.84 -12.07 -1.33
CA GLN A 62 1.65 -13.08 -0.65
C GLN A 62 2.29 -12.52 0.63
N TRP A 63 2.81 -11.28 0.59
CA TRP A 63 3.40 -10.61 1.75
C TRP A 63 2.39 -10.37 2.88
N GLU A 64 1.16 -9.95 2.55
CA GLU A 64 0.08 -9.77 3.52
C GLU A 64 -0.33 -11.07 4.24
N ASN A 65 -0.08 -12.22 3.62
CA ASN A 65 -0.38 -13.53 4.19
C ASN A 65 0.80 -14.16 4.94
N LEU A 66 1.97 -13.52 4.99
CA LEU A 66 3.12 -13.99 5.77
C LEU A 66 2.91 -13.79 7.29
N SER A 67 3.64 -14.57 8.09
CA SER A 67 3.71 -14.37 9.54
C SER A 67 4.31 -13.00 9.90
N SER A 68 3.91 -12.44 11.05
CA SER A 68 4.35 -11.11 11.52
C SER A 68 5.87 -10.95 11.57
N SER A 69 6.60 -12.00 11.97
CA SER A 69 8.07 -12.03 11.97
C SER A 69 8.67 -11.87 10.56
N ASN A 70 8.15 -12.62 9.58
CA ASN A 70 8.62 -12.56 8.20
C ASN A 70 8.23 -11.25 7.52
N LYS A 71 7.04 -10.70 7.80
CA LYS A 71 6.61 -9.38 7.27
C LYS A 71 7.61 -8.28 7.58
N GLY A 72 8.09 -8.22 8.82
CA GLY A 72 9.09 -7.24 9.26
C GLY A 72 10.39 -7.31 8.45
N ALA A 73 10.90 -8.52 8.20
CA ALA A 73 12.13 -8.75 7.46
C ALA A 73 12.05 -8.33 5.97
N TYR A 74 10.85 -8.34 5.38
CA TYR A 74 10.64 -8.00 3.97
C TYR A 74 10.02 -6.63 3.72
N LYS A 75 9.55 -5.92 4.76
CA LYS A 75 8.88 -4.61 4.63
C LYS A 75 9.70 -3.60 3.80
N SER A 76 10.95 -3.37 4.16
CA SER A 76 11.83 -2.45 3.43
C SER A 76 12.07 -2.90 1.98
N LYS A 77 12.22 -4.20 1.74
CA LYS A 77 12.40 -4.75 0.39
C LYS A 77 11.15 -4.54 -0.46
N MET A 78 9.97 -4.63 0.14
CA MET A 78 8.70 -4.41 -0.55
C MET A 78 8.51 -2.94 -0.92
N THR A 79 8.84 -2.02 0.00
CA THR A 79 8.82 -0.58 -0.28
C THR A 79 9.75 -0.22 -1.43
N ASN A 80 10.96 -0.79 -1.48
CA ASN A 80 11.90 -0.55 -2.57
C ASN A 80 11.37 -1.08 -3.91
N LEU A 81 10.88 -2.32 -3.96
CA LEU A 81 10.31 -2.91 -5.19
C LEU A 81 9.13 -2.10 -5.73
N ARG A 82 8.27 -1.59 -4.83
CA ARG A 82 7.16 -0.70 -5.21
C ARG A 82 7.67 0.63 -5.78
N SER A 83 8.71 1.21 -5.19
CA SER A 83 9.33 2.44 -5.69
C SER A 83 9.97 2.23 -7.07
N GLU A 84 10.71 1.13 -7.26
CA GLU A 84 11.34 0.75 -8.54
C GLU A 84 10.29 0.55 -9.66
N TYR A 85 9.18 -0.11 -9.34
CA TYR A 85 8.05 -0.26 -10.27
C TYR A 85 7.42 1.09 -10.64
N GLU A 86 7.12 1.97 -9.68
CA GLU A 86 6.53 3.28 -9.96
C GLU A 86 7.46 4.16 -10.80
N GLN A 87 8.78 4.12 -10.54
CA GLN A 87 9.75 4.81 -11.39
C GLN A 87 9.72 4.29 -12.84
N SER A 88 9.69 2.97 -13.01
CA SER A 88 9.60 2.33 -14.34
C SER A 88 8.30 2.70 -15.05
N ARG A 89 7.17 2.70 -14.33
CA ARG A 89 5.87 3.11 -14.86
C ARG A 89 5.82 4.57 -15.28
N LEU A 90 6.43 5.47 -14.51
CA LEU A 90 6.54 6.88 -14.87
C LEU A 90 7.43 7.08 -16.11
N LYS A 91 8.54 6.35 -16.21
CA LYS A 91 9.40 6.34 -17.41
C LYS A 91 8.61 5.88 -18.64
N TYR A 92 7.85 4.79 -18.54
CA TYR A 92 6.97 4.31 -19.61
C TYR A 92 6.00 5.40 -20.09
N LYS A 93 5.25 6.02 -19.18
CA LYS A 93 4.29 7.09 -19.53
C LYS A 93 4.96 8.27 -20.23
N LYS A 94 6.17 8.64 -19.81
CA LYS A 94 6.95 9.71 -20.44
C LYS A 94 7.30 9.34 -21.88
N ILE A 95 7.84 8.15 -22.12
CA ILE A 95 8.23 7.70 -23.47
C ILE A 95 7.00 7.52 -24.38
N GLU A 96 5.91 6.99 -23.85
CA GLU A 96 4.62 6.87 -24.56
C GLU A 96 4.10 8.23 -25.01
N SER A 97 4.10 9.23 -24.11
CA SER A 97 3.65 10.59 -24.44
C SER A 97 4.53 11.28 -25.50
N GLN A 98 5.85 11.08 -25.44
CA GLN A 98 6.80 11.63 -26.40
C GLN A 98 6.61 11.01 -27.78
N THR A 99 6.46 9.69 -27.84
CA THR A 99 6.28 8.96 -29.10
C THR A 99 4.93 9.30 -29.74
N GLY A 100 3.85 9.36 -28.96
CA GLY A 100 2.53 9.77 -29.46
C GLY A 100 2.51 11.21 -29.99
N SER A 101 3.24 12.14 -29.34
CA SER A 101 3.39 13.51 -29.84
C SER A 101 4.15 13.57 -31.16
N GLN A 102 5.22 12.78 -31.31
CA GLN A 102 5.99 12.70 -32.56
C GLN A 102 5.19 12.07 -33.70
N GLN A 103 4.43 11.00 -33.42
CA GLN A 103 3.55 10.36 -34.40
C GLN A 103 2.44 11.31 -34.86
N ASN A 104 1.79 12.02 -33.93
CA ASN A 104 0.78 13.02 -34.27
C ASN A 104 1.35 14.18 -35.09
N LYS A 105 2.56 14.65 -34.79
CA LYS A 105 3.25 15.67 -35.60
C LYS A 105 3.54 15.19 -37.03
N ASN A 106 3.97 13.95 -37.21
CA ASN A 106 4.22 13.37 -38.53
C ASN A 106 2.92 13.21 -39.34
N ILE A 107 1.84 12.77 -38.70
CA ILE A 107 0.51 12.67 -39.34
C ILE A 107 0.01 14.07 -39.74
N LEU A 108 0.19 15.08 -38.88
CA LEU A 108 -0.23 16.45 -39.16
C LEU A 108 0.63 17.10 -40.25
N ALA A 109 1.92 16.80 -40.32
CA ALA A 109 2.83 17.27 -41.36
C ALA A 109 2.48 16.68 -42.72
N ASN A 110 2.13 15.38 -42.78
CA ASN A 110 1.67 14.73 -44.01
C ASN A 110 0.27 15.17 -44.46
N LYS A 111 -0.56 15.73 -43.56
CA LYS A 111 -1.89 16.28 -43.87
C LYS A 111 -1.90 17.70 -44.46
N LYS A 112 -0.73 18.37 -44.54
CA LYS A 112 -0.63 19.76 -45.01
C LYS A 112 -0.51 19.91 -46.53
N SER A 113 -0.37 18.82 -47.28
CA SER A 113 -0.09 18.84 -48.72
C SER A 113 -1.32 18.79 -49.64
N ASP A 114 -2.54 18.72 -49.11
CA ASP A 114 -3.75 18.55 -49.93
C ASP A 114 -4.75 19.67 -49.62
N TYR A 115 -4.64 20.78 -50.36
CA TYR A 115 -5.43 22.01 -50.12
C TYR A 115 -6.65 22.14 -51.07
N ASP A 116 -6.69 21.40 -52.18
CA ASP A 116 -7.72 21.59 -53.22
C ASP A 116 -8.95 20.68 -53.08
N GLN A 117 -8.90 19.63 -52.24
CA GLN A 117 -10.09 18.80 -51.93
C GLN A 117 -10.96 19.36 -50.77
N ARG A 118 -10.54 20.46 -50.13
CA ARG A 118 -11.12 20.93 -48.87
C ARG A 118 -12.50 21.60 -49.00
N GLU A 119 -12.82 22.26 -50.11
CA GLU A 119 -14.02 23.11 -50.16
C GLU A 119 -15.33 22.29 -50.17
N GLU A 120 -15.37 21.20 -50.93
CA GLU A 120 -16.51 20.27 -50.98
C GLU A 120 -16.65 19.49 -49.65
N GLU A 121 -15.51 19.11 -49.05
CA GLU A 121 -15.46 18.34 -47.79
C GLU A 121 -15.85 19.21 -46.58
N ILE A 122 -15.49 20.49 -46.56
CA ILE A 122 -15.90 21.45 -45.52
C ILE A 122 -17.42 21.63 -45.53
N ARG A 123 -18.06 21.68 -46.70
CA ARG A 123 -19.51 21.84 -46.82
C ARG A 123 -20.27 20.59 -46.36
N GLN A 124 -19.78 19.40 -46.71
CA GLN A 124 -20.32 18.13 -46.19
C GLN A 124 -20.09 17.99 -44.68
N ARG A 125 -18.94 18.43 -44.15
CA ARG A 125 -18.65 18.43 -42.70
C ARG A 125 -19.50 19.43 -41.93
N LEU A 126 -19.90 20.57 -42.50
CA LEU A 126 -20.79 21.52 -41.84
C LEU A 126 -22.23 20.98 -41.71
N LEU A 127 -22.74 20.30 -42.75
CA LEU A 127 -24.05 19.66 -42.70
C LEU A 127 -24.07 18.43 -41.77
N ASN A 128 -23.01 17.62 -41.78
CA ASN A 128 -22.86 16.48 -40.86
C ASN A 128 -22.50 16.92 -39.43
N GLY A 129 -21.82 18.06 -39.27
CA GLY A 129 -21.37 18.60 -37.98
C GLY A 129 -22.50 19.08 -37.08
N VAL A 130 -23.67 19.42 -37.62
CA VAL A 130 -24.86 19.75 -36.82
C VAL A 130 -25.38 18.50 -36.09
N GLY A 131 -25.39 17.34 -36.74
CA GLY A 131 -25.75 16.07 -36.10
C GLY A 131 -24.72 15.63 -35.05
N GLU A 132 -23.44 15.86 -35.32
CA GLU A 132 -22.37 15.66 -34.33
C GLU A 132 -22.49 16.61 -33.13
N LEU A 133 -22.93 17.86 -33.34
CA LEU A 133 -23.16 18.81 -32.26
C LEU A 133 -24.29 18.37 -31.33
N TYR A 134 -25.43 17.93 -31.86
CA TYR A 134 -26.53 17.42 -31.03
C TYR A 134 -26.15 16.16 -30.25
N THR A 135 -25.37 15.26 -30.86
CA THR A 135 -24.86 14.06 -30.17
C THR A 135 -23.80 14.42 -29.13
N GLN A 136 -22.94 15.40 -29.40
CA GLN A 136 -22.00 15.94 -28.41
C GLN A 136 -22.73 16.64 -27.26
N GLU A 137 -23.77 17.41 -27.54
CA GLU A 137 -24.59 18.07 -26.51
C GLU A 137 -25.25 17.03 -25.59
N ALA A 138 -25.84 15.98 -26.14
CA ALA A 138 -26.39 14.86 -25.38
C ALA A 138 -25.31 14.11 -24.58
N GLN A 139 -24.11 13.93 -25.12
CA GLN A 139 -22.98 13.36 -24.39
C GLN A 139 -22.48 14.28 -23.26
N LEU A 140 -22.49 15.59 -23.48
CA LEU A 140 -22.03 16.58 -22.52
C LEU A 140 -23.04 16.73 -21.38
N GLU A 141 -24.34 16.64 -21.67
CA GLU A 141 -25.39 16.55 -20.66
C GLU A 141 -25.26 15.28 -19.82
N ASN A 142 -25.05 14.12 -20.46
CA ASN A 142 -24.80 12.86 -19.75
C ASN A 142 -23.53 12.92 -18.90
N THR A 143 -22.46 13.53 -19.41
CA THR A 143 -21.20 13.72 -18.68
C THR A 143 -21.40 14.64 -17.48
N LYS A 144 -22.17 15.72 -17.63
CA LYS A 144 -22.51 16.62 -16.54
C LYS A 144 -23.30 15.89 -15.46
N LYS A 145 -24.30 15.09 -15.84
CA LYS A 145 -25.09 14.29 -14.90
C LYS A 145 -24.21 13.29 -14.14
N MET A 146 -23.41 12.51 -14.86
CA MET A 146 -22.46 11.55 -14.27
C MET A 146 -21.43 12.25 -13.37
N GLY A 147 -20.96 13.44 -13.76
CA GLY A 147 -20.06 14.26 -12.96
C GLY A 147 -20.71 14.73 -11.65
N THR A 148 -21.97 15.15 -11.69
CA THR A 148 -22.71 15.54 -10.48
C THR A 148 -22.96 14.36 -9.53
N GLU A 149 -23.32 13.19 -10.08
CA GLU A 149 -23.48 11.96 -9.29
C GLU A 149 -22.15 11.54 -8.66
N THR A 150 -21.05 11.61 -9.41
CA THR A 150 -19.70 11.32 -8.92
C THR A 150 -19.29 12.30 -7.83
N ALA A 151 -19.56 13.60 -8.00
CA ALA A 151 -19.28 14.61 -6.98
C ALA A 151 -20.06 14.35 -5.68
N GLN A 152 -21.31 13.89 -5.78
CA GLN A 152 -22.11 13.50 -4.63
C GLN A 152 -21.51 12.27 -3.92
N ILE A 153 -21.10 11.23 -4.67
CA ILE A 153 -20.43 10.05 -4.11
C ILE A 153 -19.13 10.45 -3.41
N LEU A 154 -18.30 11.27 -4.04
CA LEU A 154 -17.05 11.77 -3.46
C LEU A 154 -17.28 12.60 -2.20
N ARG A 155 -18.37 13.37 -2.14
CA ARG A 155 -18.75 14.11 -0.93
C ARG A 155 -19.13 13.17 0.21
N VAL A 156 -19.89 12.11 -0.07
CA VAL A 156 -20.24 11.08 0.92
C VAL A 156 -18.99 10.33 1.39
N ALA A 157 -18.13 9.90 0.46
CA ALA A 157 -16.88 9.21 0.79
C ALA A 157 -15.94 10.10 1.64
N ASN A 158 -15.82 11.39 1.32
CA ASN A 158 -15.05 12.33 2.15
C ASN A 158 -15.65 12.51 3.55
N LYS A 159 -16.98 12.47 3.68
CA LYS A 159 -17.62 12.52 4.99
C LYS A 159 -17.28 11.25 5.79
N ASP A 160 -17.41 10.08 5.18
CA ASP A 160 -17.10 8.80 5.82
C ASP A 160 -15.62 8.72 6.26
N LEU A 161 -14.69 9.19 5.43
CA LEU A 161 -13.27 9.28 5.80
C LEU A 161 -13.02 10.20 7.01
N ARG A 162 -13.80 11.29 7.15
CA ARG A 162 -13.71 12.16 8.34
C ARG A 162 -14.28 11.48 9.57
N ASP A 163 -15.45 10.84 9.45
CA ASP A 163 -16.08 10.12 10.54
C ASP A 163 -15.16 8.96 11.03
N GLN A 164 -14.54 8.22 10.11
CA GLN A 164 -13.54 7.18 10.41
C GLN A 164 -12.29 7.75 11.10
N ARG A 165 -11.81 8.92 10.67
CA ARG A 165 -10.68 9.60 11.33
C ARG A 165 -11.02 9.94 12.77
N ASP A 166 -12.21 10.47 13.03
CA ASP A 166 -12.64 10.84 14.38
C ASP A 166 -12.77 9.59 15.27
N ILE A 167 -13.27 8.48 14.73
CA ILE A 167 -13.26 7.17 15.42
C ILE A 167 -11.82 6.75 15.77
N LEU A 168 -10.88 6.87 14.84
CA LEU A 168 -9.48 6.48 15.07
C LEU A 168 -8.83 7.34 16.15
N ILE A 169 -9.07 8.65 16.15
CA ILE A 169 -8.60 9.56 17.20
C ILE A 169 -9.17 9.14 18.56
N ASN A 170 -10.48 8.90 18.66
CA ASN A 170 -11.12 8.44 19.89
C ASN A 170 -10.56 7.10 20.39
N VAL A 171 -10.27 6.17 19.48
CA VAL A 171 -9.66 4.87 19.81
C VAL A 171 -8.23 5.04 20.29
N ASP A 172 -7.46 5.95 19.70
CA ASP A 172 -6.09 6.25 20.16
C ASP A 172 -6.11 6.85 21.57
N GLU A 173 -6.94 7.86 21.82
CA GLU A 173 -7.12 8.47 23.14
C GLU A 173 -7.52 7.41 24.18
N LYS A 174 -8.49 6.56 23.86
CA LYS A 174 -8.92 5.46 24.74
C LYS A 174 -7.80 4.45 24.98
N ASN A 175 -6.99 4.12 23.97
CA ASN A 175 -5.84 3.24 24.13
C ASN A 175 -4.76 3.87 25.02
N GLN A 176 -4.51 5.17 24.89
CA GLN A 176 -3.58 5.89 25.77
C GLN A 176 -4.08 5.86 27.22
N GLN A 177 -5.38 6.07 27.46
CA GLN A 177 -5.98 5.95 28.79
C GLN A 177 -5.85 4.53 29.35
N ILE A 178 -6.17 3.49 28.56
CA ILE A 178 -6.01 2.09 28.97
C ILE A 178 -4.55 1.79 29.34
N ARG A 179 -3.56 2.34 28.62
CA ARG A 179 -2.14 2.17 28.95
C ARG A 179 -1.80 2.81 30.30
N GLN A 180 -2.34 3.99 30.60
CA GLN A 180 -2.14 4.65 31.88
C GLN A 180 -2.77 3.84 33.02
N ASP A 181 -4.00 3.37 32.83
CA ASP A 181 -4.71 2.52 33.79
C ASP A 181 -3.98 1.19 34.01
N LEU A 182 -3.40 0.60 32.96
CA LEU A 182 -2.60 -0.62 33.06
C LEU A 182 -1.34 -0.40 33.90
N VAL A 183 -0.64 0.73 33.71
CA VAL A 183 0.55 1.08 34.50
C VAL A 183 0.18 1.32 35.96
N ALA A 184 -0.95 2.01 36.22
CA ALA A 184 -1.45 2.20 37.58
C ALA A 184 -1.84 0.85 38.22
N GLY A 185 -2.51 -0.02 37.46
CA GLY A 185 -2.88 -1.37 37.86
C GLY A 185 -1.66 -2.23 38.20
N ASP A 186 -0.63 -2.23 37.36
CA ASP A 186 0.63 -2.95 37.61
C ASP A 186 1.30 -2.48 38.90
N LYS A 187 1.39 -1.16 39.11
CA LYS A 187 1.92 -0.58 40.36
C LYS A 187 1.13 -1.04 41.58
N ILE A 188 -0.20 -1.11 41.49
CA ILE A 188 -1.06 -1.60 42.58
C ILE A 188 -0.80 -3.09 42.81
N VAL A 189 -0.78 -3.92 41.76
CA VAL A 189 -0.52 -5.36 41.84
C VAL A 189 0.84 -5.61 42.48
N VAL A 190 1.90 -4.97 42.01
CA VAL A 190 3.25 -5.07 42.61
C VAL A 190 3.23 -4.69 44.09
N SER A 191 2.51 -3.63 44.46
CA SER A 191 2.40 -3.22 45.87
C SER A 191 1.65 -4.23 46.73
N MET A 192 0.61 -4.87 46.20
CA MET A 192 -0.15 -5.92 46.86
C MET A 192 0.69 -7.19 47.01
N THR A 193 1.35 -7.64 45.95
CA THR A 193 2.24 -8.81 45.97
C THR A 193 3.39 -8.62 46.96
N ARG A 194 3.97 -7.41 47.04
CA ARG A 194 5.02 -7.11 48.03
C ARG A 194 4.50 -7.20 49.47
N ARG A 195 3.31 -6.65 49.75
CA ARG A 195 2.67 -6.75 51.08
C ARG A 195 2.38 -8.19 51.44
N GLU A 196 1.83 -8.96 50.50
CA GLU A 196 1.54 -10.38 50.69
C GLU A 196 2.80 -11.18 51.01
N TYR A 197 3.90 -10.93 50.28
CA TYR A 197 5.19 -11.57 50.54
C TYR A 197 5.73 -11.23 51.94
N ILE A 198 5.64 -9.96 52.36
CA ILE A 198 6.05 -9.53 53.72
C ILE A 198 5.21 -10.26 54.78
N TYR A 199 3.90 -10.34 54.62
CA TYR A 199 3.03 -11.06 55.57
C TYR A 199 3.35 -12.56 55.62
N ARG A 200 3.61 -13.19 54.46
CA ARG A 200 4.05 -14.59 54.41
C ARG A 200 5.35 -14.76 55.19
N ILE A 201 6.36 -13.91 54.99
CA ILE A 201 7.62 -13.97 55.75
C ILE A 201 7.38 -13.80 57.26
N ALA A 202 6.59 -12.80 57.65
CA ALA A 202 6.30 -12.52 59.07
C ALA A 202 5.68 -13.74 59.77
N ILE A 203 4.76 -14.44 59.09
CA ILE A 203 4.17 -15.69 59.59
C ILE A 203 5.24 -16.78 59.78
N HIS A 204 6.12 -16.99 58.81
CA HIS A 204 7.19 -18.01 58.91
C HIS A 204 8.17 -17.70 60.04
N ILE A 205 8.58 -16.45 60.21
CA ILE A 205 9.45 -16.02 61.32
C ILE A 205 8.77 -16.29 62.68
N THR A 206 7.47 -15.97 62.79
CA THR A 206 6.71 -16.19 64.03
C THR A 206 6.64 -17.68 64.39
N ILE A 207 6.45 -18.57 63.41
CA ILE A 207 6.45 -20.02 63.61
C ILE A 207 7.83 -20.48 64.12
N VAL A 208 8.93 -20.02 63.51
CA VAL A 208 10.29 -20.40 63.91
C VAL A 208 10.60 -19.93 65.33
N LEU A 209 10.20 -18.71 65.70
CA LEU A 209 10.38 -18.18 67.07
C LEU A 209 9.60 -19.00 68.10
N LEU A 210 8.36 -19.39 67.79
CA LEU A 210 7.56 -20.27 68.65
C LEU A 210 8.23 -21.64 68.85
N LEU A 211 8.74 -22.25 67.77
CA LEU A 211 9.46 -23.51 67.87
C LEU A 211 10.72 -23.40 68.73
N MET A 212 11.52 -22.34 68.54
CA MET A 212 12.69 -22.09 69.40
C MET A 212 12.30 -21.90 70.87
N ALA A 213 11.22 -21.18 71.16
CA ALA A 213 10.74 -20.99 72.53
C ALA A 213 10.32 -22.32 73.18
N ILE A 214 9.63 -23.19 72.44
CA ILE A 214 9.24 -24.53 72.91
C ILE A 214 10.49 -25.37 73.21
N ILE A 215 11.47 -25.38 72.30
CA ILE A 215 12.72 -26.13 72.49
C ILE A 215 13.49 -25.60 73.71
N ALA A 216 13.59 -24.28 73.88
CA ALA A 216 14.25 -23.66 75.02
C ALA A 216 13.57 -24.03 76.36
N LEU A 217 12.23 -24.05 76.40
CA LEU A 217 11.48 -24.50 77.57
C LEU A 217 11.70 -25.98 77.87
N LEU A 218 11.74 -26.84 76.85
CA LEU A 218 12.03 -28.27 77.03
C LEU A 218 13.42 -28.49 77.61
N ILE A 219 14.45 -27.84 77.06
CA ILE A 219 15.82 -27.94 77.58
C ILE A 219 15.87 -27.47 79.04
N ARG A 220 15.25 -26.33 79.36
CA ARG A 220 15.21 -25.81 80.75
C ARG A 220 14.53 -26.79 81.72
N LYS A 221 13.50 -27.49 81.27
CA LYS A 221 12.79 -28.50 82.08
C LYS A 221 13.59 -29.80 82.23
N LEU A 222 14.41 -30.15 81.23
CA LEU A 222 15.18 -31.41 81.20
C LEU A 222 16.54 -31.30 81.91
N VAL A 223 17.08 -30.08 82.03
CA VAL A 223 18.33 -29.77 82.74
C VAL A 223 18.11 -29.51 84.25
N LYS A 224 16.86 -29.37 84.69
CA LYS A 224 16.47 -29.35 86.12
C LYS A 224 16.00 -30.72 86.56
#